data_AF-A0A316CM70-F1
#
_entry.id   AF-A0A316CM70-F1
#
_cell.length_a   1.000
_cell.length_b   1.000
_cell.length_c   1.000
_cell.angle_alpha   90.00
_cell.angle_beta   90.00
_cell.angle_gamma   90.00
#
_symmetry.space_group_name_H-M   'P 1'
#
loop_
_entity.id
_entity.type
_entity.pdbx_description
1 polymer ?
#
loop_
_entity_poly.entity_id
_entity_poly.type
_entity_poly.pdbx_seq_one_letter_code
_entity_poly.pdbx_strand_id
1 'polypeptide(L)'
;MASPMILDALAMWGHWHGDVSPLGATGDYALDMLLADAFRALLYHPTDNDRLEWLEREAARARQRNLDPRYHTHLARWHSAIFEAVKVPVIESRMNNRSLLCATP
;
A
#
# COMPACT_ATOMS: atom_id res chain seq x y z
N MET A 1 -4.53 -22.09 -3.43
CA MET A 1 -4.64 -20.66 -3.11
C MET A 1 -4.07 -19.91 -4.29
N ALA A 2 -4.91 -19.34 -5.15
CA ALA A 2 -4.44 -18.57 -6.28
C ALA A 2 -3.80 -17.29 -5.73
N SER A 3 -2.52 -17.06 -6.01
CA SER A 3 -1.92 -15.75 -5.81
C SER A 3 -2.82 -14.72 -6.48
N PRO A 4 -3.13 -13.57 -5.85
CA PRO A 4 -3.80 -12.50 -6.57
C PRO A 4 -2.99 -12.25 -7.84
N MET A 5 -3.64 -12.47 -9.00
CA MET A 5 -2.96 -12.42 -10.28
C MET A 5 -2.42 -10.99 -10.43
N ILE A 6 -1.29 -10.81 -11.13
CA ILE A 6 -0.76 -9.49 -11.49
C ILE A 6 -1.88 -8.56 -12.03
N LEU A 7 -2.91 -9.12 -12.66
CA LEU A 7 -4.12 -8.44 -13.12
C LEU A 7 -5.00 -7.83 -12.01
N ASP A 8 -5.14 -8.43 -10.84
CA ASP A 8 -5.94 -7.88 -9.72
C ASP A 8 -5.19 -6.72 -9.02
N ALA A 9 -3.87 -6.87 -8.90
CA ALA A 9 -3.01 -5.74 -8.54
C ALA A 9 -3.11 -4.65 -9.62
N LEU A 10 -2.97 -4.97 -10.90
CA LEU A 10 -3.15 -3.99 -11.98
C LEU A 10 -4.57 -3.39 -12.05
N ALA A 11 -5.62 -4.08 -11.60
CA ALA A 11 -6.98 -3.55 -11.57
C ALA A 11 -7.19 -2.57 -10.40
N MET A 12 -6.68 -2.88 -9.21
CA MET A 12 -6.70 -1.94 -8.08
C MET A 12 -5.77 -0.73 -8.34
N TRP A 13 -4.67 -0.92 -9.09
CA TRP A 13 -3.62 0.06 -9.30
C TRP A 13 -3.77 0.82 -10.64
N GLY A 14 -4.55 0.30 -11.58
CA GLY A 14 -4.96 1.02 -12.79
C GLY A 14 -5.86 2.21 -12.51
N HIS A 15 -6.40 2.30 -11.28
CA HIS A 15 -7.06 3.49 -10.75
C HIS A 15 -6.07 4.56 -10.28
N TRP A 16 -4.79 4.23 -10.13
CA TRP A 16 -3.73 5.16 -9.74
C TRP A 16 -2.95 5.51 -11.01
N HIS A 17 -3.19 6.70 -11.56
CA HIS A 17 -2.50 7.14 -12.75
C HIS A 17 -0.99 7.21 -12.47
N GLY A 18 -0.17 6.53 -13.26
CA GLY A 18 1.28 6.39 -13.02
C GLY A 18 2.08 7.70 -12.96
N ASP A 19 1.46 8.83 -13.30
CA ASP A 19 2.04 10.18 -13.25
C ASP A 19 1.29 11.14 -12.31
N VAL A 20 0.18 10.69 -11.70
CA VAL A 20 -0.63 11.52 -10.79
C VAL A 20 -1.05 10.70 -9.58
N SER A 21 -0.63 11.17 -8.42
CA SER A 21 -0.91 10.52 -7.16
C SER A 21 -2.41 10.27 -6.94
N PRO A 22 -2.84 9.21 -6.21
CA PRO A 22 -4.27 8.95 -5.95
C PRO A 22 -4.99 9.99 -5.07
N LEU A 23 -4.34 11.08 -4.66
CA LEU A 23 -5.00 12.28 -4.11
C LEU A 23 -5.14 13.42 -5.14
N GLY A 24 -4.76 13.20 -6.40
CA GLY A 24 -4.68 14.22 -7.45
C GLY A 24 -3.30 14.88 -7.54
N ALA A 25 -3.16 15.81 -8.48
CA ALA A 25 -1.96 16.63 -8.61
C ALA A 25 -1.83 17.55 -7.40
N THR A 26 -0.65 17.59 -6.79
CA THR A 26 -0.43 18.43 -5.61
C THR A 26 -0.16 19.89 -5.97
N GLY A 27 0.02 20.18 -7.26
CA GLY A 27 0.43 21.48 -7.79
C GLY A 27 1.91 21.76 -7.63
N ASP A 28 2.66 20.82 -7.04
CA ASP A 28 4.10 20.86 -6.90
C ASP A 28 4.72 19.75 -7.77
N TYR A 29 5.34 20.16 -8.87
CA TYR A 29 5.98 19.26 -9.82
C TYR A 29 7.06 18.38 -9.18
N ALA A 30 7.83 18.92 -8.23
CA ALA A 30 8.90 18.16 -7.58
C ALA A 30 8.32 17.04 -6.71
N LEU A 31 7.24 17.34 -5.97
CA LEU A 31 6.53 16.36 -5.17
C LEU A 31 5.82 15.31 -6.05
N ASP A 32 5.15 15.75 -7.11
CA ASP A 32 4.45 14.85 -8.04
C ASP A 32 5.42 13.87 -8.72
N MET A 33 6.62 14.32 -9.09
CA MET A 33 7.69 13.43 -9.60
C MET A 33 8.21 12.46 -8.53
N LEU A 34 8.42 12.94 -7.31
CA LEU A 34 8.85 12.09 -6.18
C LEU A 34 7.84 10.98 -5.90
N LEU A 35 6.55 11.30 -5.96
CA LEU A 35 5.45 10.34 -5.80
C LEU A 35 5.41 9.34 -6.97
N ALA A 36 5.59 9.80 -8.21
CA ALA A 36 5.63 8.91 -9.37
C ALA A 36 6.81 7.93 -9.29
N ASP A 37 8.00 8.39 -8.89
CA ASP A 37 9.18 7.53 -8.73
C ASP A 37 9.01 6.52 -7.57
N ALA A 38 8.45 6.97 -6.45
CA ALA A 38 8.13 6.09 -5.33
C ALA A 38 7.11 5.01 -5.74
N PHE A 39 6.10 5.39 -6.53
CA PHE A 39 5.11 4.46 -7.04
C PHE A 39 5.72 3.44 -8.01
N ARG A 40 6.60 3.87 -8.92
CA ARG A 40 7.36 2.97 -9.80
C ARG A 40 8.22 2.00 -8.99
N ALA A 41 8.90 2.48 -7.95
CA ALA A 41 9.68 1.63 -7.05
C ALA A 41 8.82 0.57 -6.35
N LEU A 42 7.60 0.93 -5.93
CA LEU A 42 6.63 0.02 -5.32
C LEU A 42 6.24 -1.13 -6.28
N LEU A 43 6.09 -0.86 -7.58
CA LEU A 43 5.75 -1.85 -8.61
C LEU A 43 6.83 -2.91 -8.81
N TYR A 44 8.10 -2.60 -8.53
CA TYR A 44 9.18 -3.57 -8.63
C TYR A 44 9.18 -4.61 -7.51
N HIS A 45 8.36 -4.43 -6.46
CA HIS A 45 8.21 -5.42 -5.40
C HIS A 45 7.10 -6.42 -5.75
N PRO A 46 7.42 -7.73 -5.83
CA PRO A 46 6.50 -8.72 -6.39
C PRO A 46 5.39 -9.14 -5.41
N THR A 47 5.64 -9.08 -4.10
CA THR A 47 4.66 -9.48 -3.08
C THR A 47 4.17 -8.29 -2.28
N ASP A 48 2.96 -8.41 -1.73
CA ASP A 48 2.39 -7.34 -0.91
C ASP A 48 3.14 -7.14 0.42
N ASN A 49 3.73 -8.20 0.98
CA ASN A 49 4.58 -8.05 2.17
C ASN A 49 5.87 -7.28 1.84
N ASP A 50 6.50 -7.55 0.69
CA ASP A 50 7.69 -6.80 0.25
C ASP A 50 7.37 -5.33 0.02
N ARG A 51 6.19 -5.03 -0.55
CA ARG A 51 5.69 -3.66 -0.74
C ARG A 51 5.48 -2.94 0.58
N LEU A 52 4.88 -3.60 1.58
CA LEU A 52 4.69 -3.04 2.93
C LEU A 52 6.04 -2.74 3.60
N GLU A 53 6.96 -3.69 3.57
CA GLU A 53 8.30 -3.50 4.14
C GLU A 53 9.06 -2.36 3.43
N TRP A 54 8.94 -2.29 2.11
CA TRP A 54 9.52 -1.20 1.35
C TRP A 54 8.91 0.17 1.73
N LEU A 55 7.59 0.26 1.87
CA LEU A 55 6.89 1.49 2.28
C LEU A 55 7.34 1.95 3.67
N GLU A 56 7.53 1.03 4.61
CA GLU A 56 8.03 1.36 5.96
C GLU A 56 9.45 1.93 5.90
N ARG A 57 10.34 1.32 5.12
CA ARG A 57 11.72 1.79 4.91
C ARG A 57 11.74 3.16 4.21
N GLU A 58 10.92 3.35 3.19
CA GLU A 58 10.84 4.61 2.45
C GLU A 58 10.25 5.72 3.32
N ALA A 59 9.25 5.44 4.15
CA ALA A 59 8.71 6.40 5.11
C ALA A 59 9.76 6.83 6.14
N ALA A 60 10.59 5.89 6.63
CA ALA A 60 11.70 6.20 7.52
C ALA A 60 12.76 7.07 6.83
N ARG A 61 13.13 6.74 5.59
CA ARG A 61 14.08 7.51 4.77
C ARG A 61 13.59 8.92 4.48
N ALA A 62 12.31 9.05 4.12
CA ALA A 62 11.67 10.33 3.87
C ALA A 62 11.74 11.24 5.11
N ARG A 63 11.56 10.65 6.30
CA ARG A 63 11.63 11.38 7.57
C ARG A 63 13.05 11.85 7.87
N GLN A 64 14.04 10.99 7.65
CA GLN A 64 15.46 11.35 7.80
C GLN A 64 15.87 12.49 6.85
N ARG A 65 15.26 12.56 5.67
CA ARG A 65 15.52 13.58 4.67
C ARG A 65 14.65 14.84 4.81
N ASN A 66 13.75 14.88 5.81
CA ASN A 66 12.77 15.95 5.99
C ASN A 66 12.01 16.27 4.70
N LEU A 67 11.55 15.23 3.98
CA LEU A 67 10.72 15.40 2.78
C LEU A 67 9.35 16.00 3.14
N ASP A 68 8.65 16.47 2.11
CA ASP A 68 7.34 17.12 2.25
C ASP A 68 6.36 16.23 3.07
N PRO A 69 5.65 16.79 4.08
CA PRO A 69 4.62 16.09 4.84
C PRO A 69 3.52 15.41 3.97
N ARG A 70 3.23 15.98 2.80
CA ARG A 70 2.30 15.41 1.82
C ARG A 70 2.83 14.08 1.28
N TYR A 71 4.13 13.99 0.98
CA TYR A 71 4.77 12.73 0.57
C TYR A 71 4.56 11.63 1.62
N HIS A 72 4.73 11.96 2.90
CA HIS A 72 4.46 11.03 4.00
C HIS A 72 3.01 10.55 4.06
N THR A 73 2.06 11.45 3.81
CA THR A 73 0.63 11.14 3.80
C THR A 73 0.29 10.16 2.67
N HIS A 74 0.90 10.32 1.51
CA HIS A 74 0.75 9.40 0.39
C HIS A 74 1.31 8.01 0.69
N LEU A 75 2.53 7.91 1.21
CA LEU A 75 3.11 6.63 1.62
C LEU A 75 2.24 5.91 2.66
N ALA A 76 1.72 6.64 3.65
CA ALA A 76 0.84 6.08 4.67
C ALA A 76 -0.48 5.57 4.06
N ARG A 77 -1.07 6.30 3.10
CA ARG A 77 -2.29 5.88 2.41
C ARG A 77 -2.08 4.62 1.59
N TRP A 78 -0.97 4.52 0.87
CA TRP A 78 -0.61 3.31 0.12
C TRP A 78 -0.38 2.13 1.05
N HIS A 79 0.30 2.35 2.18
CA HIS A 79 0.51 1.33 3.18
C HIS A 79 -0.83 0.82 3.74
N SER A 80 -1.73 1.71 4.14
CA SER A 80 -3.07 1.31 4.63
C SER A 80 -3.86 0.52 3.59
N ALA A 81 -3.86 0.94 2.32
CA ALA A 81 -4.58 0.23 1.26
C ALA A 81 -4.04 -1.19 1.05
N ILE A 82 -2.72 -1.37 1.02
CA ILE A 82 -2.10 -2.69 0.88
C ILE A 82 -2.31 -3.53 2.14
N PHE A 83 -2.19 -2.92 3.32
CA PHE A 83 -2.40 -3.60 4.60
C PHE A 83 -3.84 -4.12 4.73
N GLU A 84 -4.82 -3.30 4.33
CA GLU A 84 -6.23 -3.70 4.31
C GLU A 84 -6.45 -4.89 3.38
N ALA A 85 -5.91 -4.84 2.16
CA ALA A 85 -6.01 -5.95 1.20
C ALA A 85 -5.38 -7.26 1.71
N VAL A 86 -4.27 -7.19 2.46
CA VAL A 86 -3.52 -8.37 2.92
C VAL A 86 -4.03 -8.92 4.25
N LYS A 87 -4.32 -8.05 5.23
CA LYS A 87 -4.50 -8.44 6.63
C LYS A 87 -5.96 -8.52 7.07
N VAL A 88 -6.86 -7.72 6.50
CA VAL A 88 -8.29 -7.76 6.85
C VAL A 88 -8.89 -9.17 6.62
N PRO A 89 -8.65 -9.85 5.49
CA PRO A 89 -9.21 -11.18 5.26
C PRO A 89 -8.68 -12.24 6.23
N VAL A 90 -7.41 -12.10 6.64
CA VAL A 90 -6.73 -13.01 7.59
C VAL A 90 -7.27 -12.81 9.01
N ILE A 91 -7.53 -11.57 9.41
CA ILE A 91 -8.10 -11.24 10.72
C ILE A 91 -9.53 -11.74 10.81
N GLU A 92 -10.36 -11.47 9.80
CA GLU A 92 -11.75 -11.94 9.74
C GLU A 92 -11.83 -13.48 9.81
N SER A 93 -10.97 -14.18 9.06
CA SER A 93 -10.90 -15.64 9.09
C SER A 93 -10.51 -16.17 10.49
N ARG A 94 -9.58 -15.51 11.18
CA ARG A 94 -9.18 -15.87 12.56
C ARG A 94 -10.29 -15.60 13.56
N MET A 95 -11.00 -14.49 13.41
CA MET A 95 -12.14 -14.14 14.28
C MET A 95 -13.28 -15.14 14.12
N ASN A 96 -13.65 -15.47 12.87
CA ASN A 96 -14.69 -16.48 12.59
C ASN A 96 -14.31 -17.85 13.16
N ASN A 97 -13.06 -18.29 13.01
CA ASN A 97 -12.60 -19.55 13.60
C ASN A 97 -12.63 -19.57 15.13
N ARG A 98 -12.33 -18.44 15.79
CA ARG A 98 -12.45 -18.32 17.26
C ARG A 98 -13.90 -18.39 17.73
N SER A 99 -14.81 -17.72 17.04
CA SER A 99 -16.25 -17.75 17.34
C SER A 99 -16.82 -19.16 17.27
N LEU A 100 -16.38 -19.96 16.29
CA LEU A 100 -16.79 -21.36 16.13
C LEU A 100 -16.30 -22.26 17.28
N LEU A 101 -15.10 -22.01 17.82
CA LEU A 101 -14.54 -22.79 18.95
C LEU A 101 -15.20 -22.47 20.30
N CYS A 102 -15.73 -21.26 20.49
CA CYS A 102 -16.43 -20.87 21.73
C CYS A 102 -17.92 -21.27 21.73
N ALA A 103 -18.47 -21.68 20.59
CA ALA A 103 -19.89 -22.03 20.43
C ALA A 103 -20.16 -23.55 20.40
N THR A 104 -19.14 -24.39 20.48
CA THR A 104 -19.30 -25.85 20.62
C THR A 104 -19.53 -26.23 22.08
N PRO A 105 -20.67 -26.86 22.44
CA PRO A 105 -20.96 -27.37 23.79
C PRO A 105 -20.11 -28.58 24.18
#